data_AF-A0A6B2V273-F1
#
_entry.id   AF-A0A6B2V273-F1
#
_cell.length_a   1.000
_cell.length_b   1.000
_cell.length_c   1.000
_cell.angle_alpha   90.00
_cell.angle_beta   90.00
_cell.angle_gamma   90.00
#
_symmetry.space_group_name_H-M   'P 1'
#
loop_
_entity.id
_entity.type
_entity.pdbx_description
1 polymer ?
#
loop_
_entity_poly.entity_id
_entity_poly.type
_entity_poly.pdbx_seq_one_letter_code
_entity_poly.pdbx_strand_id
1 'polypeptide(L)'
;MPLLPYCGASGGRQAPDVPRPPEARRPTRLLGGEPVDRCDGRTTSFSQQRLWFLDQLRPGTADHLLPLALRLRGGLDAEALAAALGDVIDRHEVLRTRYAAADGEPVALV
;
A
#
# COMPACT_ATOMS: atom_id res chain seq x y z
N MET A 1 26.58 -21.91 -1.77
CA MET A 1 25.60 -21.62 -2.84
C MET A 1 26.02 -20.31 -3.51
N PRO A 2 26.78 -20.36 -4.62
CA PRO A 2 27.33 -19.15 -5.24
C PRO A 2 26.29 -18.43 -6.12
N LEU A 3 26.26 -17.10 -6.02
CA LEU A 3 25.49 -16.21 -6.88
C LEU A 3 26.20 -16.10 -8.24
N LEU A 4 25.46 -16.30 -9.33
CA LEU A 4 25.95 -16.12 -10.69
C LEU A 4 26.12 -14.62 -11.04
N PRO A 5 27.14 -14.23 -11.82
CA PRO A 5 27.36 -12.84 -12.23
C PRO A 5 26.42 -12.49 -13.39
N TYR A 6 25.64 -11.40 -13.25
CA TYR A 6 24.85 -10.87 -14.35
C TYR A 6 25.73 -9.95 -15.21
N CYS A 7 25.93 -10.33 -16.47
CA CYS A 7 26.66 -9.56 -17.49
C CYS A 7 25.80 -8.40 -17.99
N GLY A 8 26.41 -7.21 -18.09
CA GLY A 8 25.73 -5.96 -18.42
C GLY A 8 25.35 -5.79 -19.89
N ALA A 9 24.40 -4.89 -20.13
CA ALA A 9 24.23 -4.21 -21.41
C ALA A 9 23.68 -2.80 -21.16
N SER A 10 24.59 -1.83 -21.13
CA SER A 10 24.31 -0.40 -21.23
C SER A 10 23.86 -0.07 -22.66
N GLY A 11 22.56 -0.02 -22.87
CA GLY A 11 21.95 0.53 -24.09
C GLY A 11 21.08 1.71 -23.70
N GLY A 12 21.59 2.93 -23.92
CA GLY A 12 20.80 4.15 -23.79
C GLY A 12 19.63 4.11 -24.76
N ARG A 13 18.43 3.83 -24.24
CA ARG A 13 17.17 4.02 -24.96
C ARG A 13 16.53 5.28 -24.40
N GLN A 14 16.44 6.31 -25.24
CA GLN A 14 15.57 7.46 -25.01
C GLN A 14 14.17 6.90 -24.70
N ALA A 15 13.64 7.17 -23.50
CA ALA A 15 12.27 6.80 -23.19
C ALA A 15 11.33 7.60 -24.10
N PRO A 16 10.31 6.97 -24.71
CA PRO A 16 9.27 7.72 -25.39
C PRO A 16 8.59 8.66 -24.40
N ASP A 17 8.21 9.85 -24.85
CA ASP A 17 7.40 10.79 -24.08
C ASP A 17 6.05 10.13 -23.79
N VAL A 18 5.93 9.51 -22.61
CA VAL A 18 4.69 8.89 -22.16
C VAL A 18 3.79 10.02 -21.71
N PRO A 19 2.64 10.24 -22.37
CA PRO A 19 1.71 11.27 -21.94
C PRO A 19 1.31 10.98 -20.50
N ARG A 20 1.45 12.01 -19.66
CA ARG A 20 1.00 11.99 -18.27
C ARG A 20 -0.40 11.36 -18.22
N PRO A 21 -0.64 10.34 -17.38
CA PRO A 21 -1.95 9.70 -17.29
C PRO A 21 -3.00 10.81 -17.10
N PRO A 22 -4.12 10.77 -17.84
CA PRO A 22 -5.15 11.78 -17.69
C PRO A 22 -5.53 11.85 -16.21
N GLU A 23 -5.54 13.07 -15.67
CA GLU A 23 -5.87 13.34 -14.27
C GLU A 23 -6.93 12.36 -13.79
N ALA A 24 -6.56 11.58 -12.77
CA ALA A 24 -7.37 10.51 -12.22
C ALA A 24 -8.83 10.93 -12.26
N ARG A 25 -9.67 10.18 -12.99
CA ARG A 25 -11.12 10.41 -13.06
C ARG A 25 -11.57 10.74 -11.65
N ARG A 26 -11.97 12.01 -11.44
CA ARG A 26 -12.46 12.50 -10.14
C ARG A 26 -13.35 11.40 -9.59
N PRO A 27 -13.09 10.88 -8.37
CA PRO A 27 -13.90 9.80 -7.84
C PRO A 27 -15.34 10.22 -8.02
N THR A 28 -16.10 9.42 -8.78
CA THR A 28 -17.52 9.63 -8.98
C THR A 28 -18.06 9.91 -7.58
N ARG A 29 -18.60 11.12 -7.37
CA ARG A 29 -19.16 11.53 -6.10
C ARG A 29 -20.37 10.63 -5.86
N LEU A 30 -20.11 9.45 -5.31
CA LEU A 30 -21.11 8.55 -4.80
C LEU A 30 -21.69 9.28 -3.61
N LEU A 31 -22.82 9.97 -3.86
CA LEU A 31 -23.74 10.54 -2.90
C LEU A 31 -23.09 11.22 -1.69
N GLY A 32 -22.90 12.54 -1.78
CA GLY A 32 -22.91 13.51 -0.68
C GLY A 32 -22.57 13.03 0.75
N GLY A 33 -21.46 12.32 0.94
CA GLY A 33 -20.84 12.19 2.25
C GLY A 33 -19.89 13.36 2.45
N GLU A 34 -20.14 14.20 3.46
CA GLU A 34 -19.15 15.16 3.92
C GLU A 34 -17.83 14.43 4.21
N PRO A 35 -16.66 15.02 3.92
CA PRO A 35 -15.39 14.49 4.38
C PRO A 35 -15.41 14.50 5.91
N VAL A 36 -15.73 13.35 6.48
CA VAL A 36 -15.73 13.20 7.94
C VAL A 36 -14.27 13.24 8.37
N ASP A 37 -13.90 14.34 9.03
CA ASP A 37 -12.70 14.42 9.87
C ASP A 37 -12.88 13.42 11.03
N ARG A 38 -12.12 12.32 10.98
CA ARG A 38 -12.42 11.08 11.71
C ARG A 38 -11.22 10.68 12.57
N CYS A 39 -10.91 11.50 13.57
CA CYS A 39 -9.85 11.26 14.55
C CYS A 39 -10.35 10.48 15.80
N ASP A 40 -11.56 9.95 15.73
CA ASP A 40 -12.26 9.14 16.72
C ASP A 40 -12.05 7.66 16.40
N GLY A 41 -11.15 7.02 17.14
CA GLY A 41 -10.73 5.63 16.93
C GLY A 41 -11.90 4.69 16.67
N ARG A 42 -11.87 4.01 15.52
CA ARG A 42 -12.96 3.13 15.10
C ARG A 42 -12.83 1.77 15.76
N THR A 43 -13.96 1.24 16.23
CA THR A 43 -14.05 -0.17 16.63
C THR A 43 -13.70 -1.05 15.45
N THR A 44 -12.77 -1.97 15.67
CA THR A 44 -12.26 -2.90 14.67
C THR A 44 -13.20 -4.08 14.48
N SER A 45 -13.20 -4.68 13.29
CA SER A 45 -13.95 -5.93 13.08
C SER A 45 -13.31 -7.10 13.82
N PHE A 46 -14.06 -8.16 14.10
CA PHE A 46 -13.53 -9.35 14.79
C PHE A 46 -12.27 -9.94 14.14
N SER A 47 -12.24 -10.01 12.80
CA SER A 47 -11.06 -10.50 12.08
C SER A 47 -9.84 -9.60 12.28
N GLN A 48 -10.03 -8.28 12.36
CA GLN A 48 -8.97 -7.32 12.65
C GLN A 48 -8.49 -7.43 14.10
N GLN A 49 -9.41 -7.55 15.07
CA GLN A 49 -9.08 -7.78 16.48
C GLN A 49 -8.24 -9.05 16.66
N ARG A 50 -8.65 -10.14 16.00
CA ARG A 50 -7.93 -11.41 16.06
C ARG A 50 -6.52 -11.29 15.48
N LEU A 51 -6.35 -10.67 14.32
CA LEU A 51 -5.03 -10.49 13.71
C LEU A 51 -4.14 -9.60 14.57
N TRP A 52 -4.67 -8.52 15.13
CA TRP A 52 -3.95 -7.66 16.07
C TRP A 52 -3.50 -8.44 17.31
N PHE A 53 -4.40 -9.23 17.92
CA PHE A 53 -4.04 -10.06 19.07
C PHE A 53 -2.93 -11.07 18.74
N LEU A 54 -2.98 -11.70 17.57
CA LEU A 54 -1.92 -12.63 17.13
C LEU A 54 -0.57 -11.93 16.93
N ASP A 55 -0.56 -10.70 16.43
CA ASP A 55 0.66 -9.87 16.31
C ASP A 55 1.26 -9.55 17.69
N GLN A 56 0.43 -9.20 18.67
CA GLN A 56 0.86 -8.90 20.05
C GLN A 56 1.52 -10.10 20.76
N LEU A 57 1.17 -11.33 20.41
CA LEU A 57 1.79 -12.54 20.98
C LEU A 57 3.22 -12.76 20.51
N ARG A 58 3.52 -12.38 19.25
CA ARG A 58 4.82 -12.61 18.60
C ARG A 58 5.21 -11.41 17.72
N PRO A 59 5.50 -10.26 18.33
CA PRO A 59 5.78 -9.04 17.59
C PRO A 59 7.04 -9.18 16.74
N GLY A 60 7.04 -8.55 15.57
CA GLY A 60 8.18 -8.54 14.64
C GLY A 60 8.33 -9.81 13.80
N THR A 61 7.36 -10.71 13.84
CA THR A 61 7.31 -11.89 12.96
C THR A 61 6.58 -11.60 11.66
N ALA A 62 6.85 -12.39 10.62
CA ALA A 62 6.22 -12.26 9.31
C ALA A 62 5.01 -13.21 9.12
N ASP A 63 4.56 -13.87 10.19
CA ASP A 63 3.60 -14.97 10.17
C ASP A 63 2.25 -14.59 9.55
N HIS A 64 1.91 -13.29 9.58
CA HIS A 64 0.65 -12.74 9.09
C HIS A 64 0.83 -11.82 7.87
N LEU A 65 1.99 -11.88 7.19
CA LEU A 65 2.23 -11.17 5.93
C LEU A 65 1.80 -12.03 4.73
N LEU A 66 1.23 -11.38 3.71
CA LEU A 66 0.93 -12.00 2.41
C LEU A 66 1.88 -11.43 1.36
N PRO A 67 3.09 -12.01 1.18
CA PRO A 67 4.05 -11.49 0.22
C PRO A 67 3.57 -11.73 -1.22
N LEU A 68 3.74 -10.71 -2.06
CA LEU A 68 3.49 -10.78 -3.50
C LEU A 68 4.74 -10.30 -4.25
N ALA A 69 5.14 -11.04 -5.29
CA ALA A 69 6.22 -10.65 -6.18
C ALA A 69 5.72 -10.68 -7.64
N LEU A 70 6.02 -9.61 -8.39
CA LEU A 70 5.65 -9.47 -9.79
C LEU A 70 6.90 -9.32 -10.65
N ARG A 71 6.97 -10.06 -11.76
CA ARG A 71 8.02 -9.91 -12.76
C ARG A 71 7.54 -9.05 -13.92
N LEU A 72 7.99 -7.80 -13.97
CA LEU A 72 7.75 -6.89 -15.07
C LEU A 72 8.80 -7.11 -16.17
N ARG A 73 8.39 -7.03 -17.44
CA ARG A 73 9.27 -7.17 -18.60
C ARG A 73 9.13 -5.94 -19.50
N GLY A 74 10.25 -5.45 -20.03
CA GLY A 74 10.28 -4.26 -20.89
C GLY A 74 10.92 -3.06 -20.21
N GLY A 75 10.73 -1.88 -20.79
CA GLY A 75 11.13 -0.61 -20.16
C GLY A 75 10.20 -0.31 -18.99
N LEU A 76 10.78 -0.08 -17.81
CA LEU A 76 10.07 0.33 -16.62
C LEU A 76 10.46 1.76 -16.29
N ASP A 77 9.46 2.65 -16.23
CA ASP A 77 9.61 3.95 -15.60
C ASP A 77 9.38 3.79 -14.09
N ALA A 78 10.45 3.89 -13.31
CA ALA A 78 10.42 3.70 -11.87
C ALA A 78 9.70 4.84 -11.15
N GLU A 79 9.80 6.07 -11.64
CA GLU A 79 9.16 7.24 -11.06
C GLU A 79 7.65 7.18 -11.27
N ALA A 80 7.20 6.81 -12.47
CA ALA A 80 5.79 6.59 -12.75
C ALA A 80 5.19 5.45 -11.91
N LEU A 81 5.95 4.35 -11.70
CA LEU A 81 5.52 3.25 -10.84
C LEU A 81 5.41 3.70 -9.37
N ALA A 82 6.38 4.45 -8.87
CA ALA A 82 6.35 4.96 -7.50
C ALA A 82 5.17 5.90 -7.27
N ALA A 83 4.90 6.81 -8.21
CA ALA A 83 3.74 7.70 -8.15
C ALA A 83 2.42 6.91 -8.16
N ALA A 84 2.29 5.92 -9.03
CA ALA A 84 1.08 5.09 -9.10
C ALA A 84 0.85 4.26 -7.81
N LEU A 85 1.92 3.77 -7.17
CA LEU A 85 1.81 3.11 -5.86
C LEU A 85 1.40 4.10 -4.76
N GLY A 86 1.90 5.33 -4.80
CA GLY A 86 1.45 6.43 -3.95
C GLY A 86 -0.05 6.69 -4.10
N ASP A 87 -0.55 6.80 -5.33
CA ASP A 87 -1.99 6.99 -5.61
C ASP A 87 -2.85 5.85 -5.05
N VAL A 88 -2.35 4.61 -5.08
CA VAL A 88 -3.05 3.45 -4.48
C VAL A 88 -3.11 3.58 -2.96
N ILE A 89 -2.01 3.97 -2.31
CA ILE A 89 -1.96 4.18 -0.86
C ILE A 89 -2.94 5.29 -0.45
N ASP A 90 -2.92 6.43 -1.15
CA ASP A 90 -3.75 7.58 -0.85
C ASP A 90 -5.25 7.27 -1.05
N ARG A 91 -5.57 6.50 -2.08
CA ARG A 91 -6.96 6.07 -2.38
C ARG A 91 -7.52 5.12 -1.33
N HIS A 92 -6.70 4.28 -0.70
CA HIS A 92 -7.18 3.20 0.17
C HIS A 92 -6.85 3.49 1.64
N GLU A 93 -7.85 3.92 2.40
CA GLU A 93 -7.75 4.20 3.83
C GLU A 93 -7.14 3.06 4.65
N VAL A 94 -7.43 1.80 4.30
CA VAL A 94 -6.91 0.61 4.97
C VAL A 94 -5.37 0.50 4.89
N LEU A 95 -4.75 0.99 3.82
CA LEU A 95 -3.29 0.95 3.63
C LEU A 95 -2.55 2.00 4.47
N ARG A 96 -3.28 2.96 5.00
CA ARG A 96 -2.79 4.04 5.86
C ARG A 96 -3.34 3.95 7.29
N THR A 97 -4.05 2.87 7.59
CA THR A 97 -4.58 2.59 8.93
C THR A 97 -3.47 2.08 9.86
N ARG A 98 -3.42 2.60 11.08
CA ARG A 98 -2.61 2.12 12.20
C ARG A 98 -3.53 1.60 13.31
N TYR A 99 -3.04 0.66 14.11
CA TYR A 99 -3.78 0.14 15.26
C TYR A 99 -3.11 0.60 16.55
N ALA A 100 -3.92 1.10 17.48
CA ALA A 100 -3.50 1.41 18.85
C ALA A 100 -4.31 0.57 19.84
N ALA A 101 -3.75 0.33 21.03
CA ALA A 101 -4.48 -0.30 22.12
C ALA A 101 -5.19 0.77 22.96
N ALA A 102 -6.50 0.63 23.14
CA ALA A 102 -7.32 1.42 24.07
C ALA A 102 -8.12 0.44 24.94
N ASP A 103 -7.96 0.53 26.25
CA ASP A 103 -8.62 -0.36 27.22
C ASP A 103 -8.43 -1.87 26.94
N GLY A 104 -7.28 -2.23 26.35
CA GLY A 104 -6.95 -3.61 25.99
C GLY A 104 -7.48 -4.07 24.63
N GLU A 105 -8.23 -3.22 23.92
CA GLU A 105 -8.82 -3.52 22.61
C GLU A 105 -8.17 -2.68 21.49
N PRO A 106 -8.09 -3.20 20.25
CA PRO A 106 -7.53 -2.45 19.15
C PRO A 106 -8.52 -1.44 18.56
N VAL A 107 -8.07 -0.20 18.44
CA VAL A 107 -8.75 0.87 17.70
C VAL A 107 -7.99 1.20 16.42
N ALA A 108 -8.73 1.40 15.33
CA ALA A 108 -8.16 1.82 14.05
C ALA A 108 -8.05 3.35 13.98
N LEU A 109 -6.86 3.83 13.62
CA LEU A 109 -6.48 5.22 13.43
C LEU A 109 -5.99 5.41 11.99
N VAL A 110 -6.25 6.55 11.38
CA VAL A 110 -6.01 6.81 9.94
C VAL A 110 -5.38 8.18 9.74
#